data_AF-A0A503QED5-F1
#
_entry.id   AF-A0A503QED5-F1
#
_cell.length_a   1.000
_cell.length_b   1.000
_cell.length_c   1.000
_cell.angle_alpha   90.00
_cell.angle_beta   90.00
_cell.angle_gamma   90.00
#
_symmetry.space_group_name_H-M   'P 1'
#
loop_
_entity.id
_entity.type
_entity.pdbx_description
1 polymer ?
#
loop_
_entity_poly.entity_id
_entity_poly.type
_entity_poly.pdbx_seq_one_letter_code
_entity_poly.pdbx_strand_id
1 'polypeptide(L)' 'MSKPIDTWHGAYDPQTFADKHGLTLAQAKIVISSNGPSKHGCDMGAVAFLNALKMRETRKPARRRPNSVS' A
#
# COMPACT_ATOMS: atom_id res chain seq x y z
N MET A 1 -10.78 6.08 -6.33
CA MET A 1 -10.70 7.45 -5.79
C MET A 1 -10.01 7.37 -4.43
N SER A 2 -8.86 8.00 -4.26
CA SER A 2 -8.23 8.13 -2.94
C SER A 2 -9.09 9.07 -2.10
N LYS A 3 -9.51 8.64 -0.91
CA LYS A 3 -10.27 9.51 0.02
C LYS A 3 -9.42 10.75 0.36
N PRO A 4 -10.01 11.94 0.57
CA PRO A 4 -9.26 13.12 0.97
C PRO A 4 -8.71 12.89 2.38
N ILE A 5 -7.45 12.47 2.45
CA ILE A 5 -6.75 12.17 3.71
C ILE A 5 -6.50 13.46 4.50
N ASP A 6 -6.43 14.60 3.80
CA ASP A 6 -6.09 15.91 4.36
C ASP A 6 -7.15 16.44 5.36
N THR A 7 -8.36 15.88 5.38
CA THR A 7 -9.43 16.29 6.31
C THR A 7 -9.56 15.38 7.53
N TRP A 8 -8.71 14.36 7.65
CA TRP A 8 -8.81 13.36 8.71
C TRP A 8 -8.03 13.76 9.95
N HIS A 9 -8.75 14.32 10.93
CA HIS A 9 -8.18 14.60 12.25
C HIS A 9 -7.67 13.31 12.91
N GLY A 10 -6.40 13.33 13.33
CA GLY A 10 -5.75 12.21 14.01
C GLY A 10 -5.18 11.12 13.09
N ALA A 11 -5.36 11.23 11.77
CA ALA A 11 -4.65 10.40 10.81
C ALA A 11 -3.13 10.62 10.88
N TYR A 12 -2.37 9.68 10.32
CA TYR A 12 -0.95 9.92 10.08
C TYR A 12 -0.75 11.02 9.06
N ASP A 13 0.23 11.88 9.31
CA ASP A 13 0.85 12.66 8.25
C ASP A 13 1.50 11.67 7.23
N PRO A 14 1.19 11.79 5.92
CA PRO A 14 1.69 10.84 4.93
C PRO A 14 3.21 10.79 4.81
N GLN A 15 3.92 11.90 5.02
CA GLN A 15 5.39 11.93 4.93
C GLN A 15 6.01 11.21 6.13
N THR A 16 5.56 11.54 7.34
CA THR A 16 5.99 10.89 8.58
C THR A 16 5.74 9.37 8.54
N PHE A 17 4.60 8.96 7.98
CA PHE A 17 4.27 7.54 7.82
C PHE A 17 5.16 6.84 6.79
N ALA A 18 5.46 7.52 5.68
CA ALA A 18 6.37 7.01 4.66
C ALA A 18 7.75 6.74 5.25
N ASP A 19 8.30 7.71 5.97
CA ASP A 19 9.62 7.62 6.60
C ASP A 19 9.66 6.52 7.66
N LYS A 20 8.62 6.41 8.50
CA LYS A 20 8.50 5.37 9.54
C LYS A 20 8.56 3.95 8.98
N HIS A 21 7.92 3.71 7.83
CA HIS A 21 7.73 2.36 7.27
C HIS A 21 8.63 2.06 6.06
N GLY A 22 9.50 2.99 5.67
CA GLY A 22 10.34 2.84 4.46
C GLY A 22 9.52 2.78 3.18
N LEU A 23 8.39 3.47 3.14
CA LEU A 23 7.51 3.55 1.97
C LEU A 23 7.80 4.82 1.17
N THR A 24 7.45 4.81 -0.11
CA THR A 24 7.31 6.07 -0.86
C THR A 24 6.09 6.84 -0.38
N LEU A 25 6.09 8.16 -0.55
CA LEU A 25 4.93 9.01 -0.22
C LEU A 25 3.63 8.54 -0.90
N ALA A 26 3.71 8.06 -2.14
CA ALA A 26 2.56 7.54 -2.86
C ALA A 26 2.00 6.26 -2.20
N GLN A 27 2.87 5.33 -1.80
CA GLN A 27 2.46 4.11 -1.10
C GLN A 27 1.87 4.42 0.28
N ALA A 28 2.47 5.36 1.01
CA ALA A 28 1.93 5.84 2.28
C ALA A 28 0.50 6.35 2.14
N LYS A 29 0.22 7.21 1.15
CA LYS A 29 -1.14 7.72 0.86
C LYS A 29 -2.13 6.58 0.55
N ILE A 30 -1.70 5.56 -0.20
CA ILE A 30 -2.54 4.39 -0.50
C ILE A 30 -2.92 3.65 0.79
N VAL A 31 -1.93 3.33 1.64
CA VAL A 31 -2.16 2.61 2.90
C VAL A 31 -3.08 3.40 3.82
N ILE A 32 -2.82 4.70 4.02
CA ILE A 32 -3.65 5.54 4.90
C ILE A 32 -5.08 5.64 4.35
N SER A 33 -5.26 5.97 3.07
CA SER A 33 -6.60 6.09 2.47
C SER A 33 -7.42 4.78 2.51
N SER A 34 -6.75 3.64 2.50
CA SER A 34 -7.38 2.31 2.56
C SER A 34 -7.82 1.93 3.98
N ASN A 35 -7.09 2.37 5.02
CA ASN A 35 -7.33 1.97 6.41
C ASN A 35 -8.10 3.02 7.23
N GLY A 36 -8.20 4.26 6.75
CA GLY A 36 -8.85 5.33 7.52
C GLY A 36 -7.88 6.06 8.47
N PRO A 37 -8.38 6.99 9.31
CA PRO A 37 -7.56 7.77 10.24
C PRO A 37 -6.92 6.96 11.38
N SER A 38 -7.28 5.68 11.53
CA SER A 38 -6.75 4.84 12.62
C SER A 38 -5.25 4.61 12.43
N LYS A 39 -4.43 5.14 13.34
CA LYS A 39 -2.97 4.92 13.33
C LYS A 39 -2.62 3.44 13.45
N HIS A 40 -3.27 2.73 14.38
CA HIS A 40 -3.07 1.29 14.54
C HIS A 40 -3.43 0.51 13.26
N GLY A 41 -4.55 0.86 12.63
CA GLY A 41 -4.97 0.26 11.35
C GLY A 41 -3.96 0.53 10.23
N CYS A 42 -3.45 1.76 10.14
CA CYS A 42 -2.41 2.11 9.16
C CYS A 42 -1.12 1.31 9.40
N ASP A 43 -0.67 1.16 10.65
CA ASP A 43 0.54 0.41 10.98
C ASP A 43 0.41 -1.07 10.58
N MET A 44 -0.72 -1.72 10.89
CA MET A 44 -1.01 -3.08 10.44
C MET A 44 -1.11 -3.17 8.91
N GLY A 45 -1.73 -2.17 8.28
CA GLY A 45 -1.84 -2.05 6.83
C GLY A 45 -0.49 -1.93 6.13
N ALA A 46 0.47 -1.18 6.70
CA ALA A 46 1.83 -1.07 6.17
C ALA A 46 2.55 -2.42 6.16
N VAL A 47 2.47 -3.18 7.26
CA VAL A 47 3.07 -4.52 7.35
C VAL A 47 2.50 -5.44 6.27
N ALA A 48 1.17 -5.47 6.12
CA ALA A 48 0.51 -6.27 5.08
C ALA A 48 0.93 -5.83 3.67
N PHE A 49 1.00 -4.52 3.43
CA PHE A 49 1.38 -3.95 2.14
C PHE A 49 2.82 -4.33 1.74
N LEU A 50 3.78 -4.20 2.66
CA LEU A 50 5.17 -4.60 2.44
C LEU A 50 5.31 -6.10 2.16
N ASN A 51 4.57 -6.94 2.88
CA ASN A 51 4.55 -8.38 2.61
C ASN A 51 4.00 -8.69 1.20
N ALA A 52 2.96 -7.97 0.77
CA ALA A 52 2.42 -8.12 -0.58
C ALA A 52 3.42 -7.70 -1.67
N LEU A 53 4.22 -6.65 -1.44
CA LEU A 53 5.29 -6.25 -2.36
C LEU A 53 6.36 -7.35 -2.48
N LYS A 54 6.83 -7.90 -1.36
CA LYS A 54 7.79 -9.01 -1.35
C LYS A 54 7.25 -10.26 -2.09
N MET A 55 5.97 -10.59 -1.87
CA MET A 55 5.33 -11.69 -2.60
C MET A 55 5.21 -11.42 -4.11
N ARG A 56 4.98 -10.16 -4.51
CA ARG A 56 4.93 -9.78 -5.93
C ARG A 56 6.30 -9.87 -6.59
N GLU A 57 7.37 -9.47 -5.91
CA GLU A 57 8.74 -9.55 -6.43
C GLU A 57 9.17 -11.01 -6.65
N THR A 58 8.79 -11.90 -5.73
CA THR A 58 9.13 -13.33 -5.82
C THR A 58 8.29 -14.10 -6.84
N ARG A 59 7.08 -13.63 -7.15
CA ARG A 59 6.27 -14.16 -8.26
C ARG A 59 6.84 -13.68 -9.60
N LYS A 60 7.73 -14.47 -10.21
CA LYS A 60 7.99 -14.36 -11.65
C LYS A 60 6.63 -14.33 -12.37
N PRO A 61 6.37 -13.39 -13.29
CA PRO A 61 5.13 -13.40 -14.05
C PRO A 61 5.03 -14.77 -14.71
N ALA A 62 3.98 -15.53 -14.37
CA ALA A 62 3.70 -16.78 -15.06
C ALA A 62 3.69 -16.43 -16.55
N ARG A 63 4.66 -17.00 -17.28
CA ARG A 63 4.85 -16.85 -18.73
C ARG A 63 3.46 -16.81 -19.35
N ARG A 64 3.09 -15.70 -20.01
CA ARG A 64 1.81 -15.57 -20.72
C ARG A 64 1.54 -16.90 -21.41
N ARG A 65 0.44 -17.58 -21.06
CA ARG A 65 0.01 -18.79 -21.78
C ARG A 65 -0.03 -18.40 -23.26
N PRO A 66 0.78 -19.01 -24.15
CA PRO A 66 0.61 -18.73 -25.56
C PRO A 66 -0.81 -19.16 -25.92
N ASN A 67 -1.57 -18.25 -26.50
CA ASN A 67 -2.89 -18.53 -27.06
C ASN A 67 -2.74 -19.71 -28.02
N SER A 68 -3.25 -20.89 -27.64
CA SER A 68 -3.49 -21.97 -28.59
C SER A 68 -4.73 -21.60 -29.40
N VAL A 69 -4.50 -21.05 -30.59
CA VAL A 69 -5.54 -20.95 -31.61
C VAL A 69 -5.68 -22.34 -32.22
N SER A 70 -6.89 -22.88 -32.23
CA SER A 70 -7.30 -24.03 -33.04
C SER A 70 -8.47 -23.61 -33.91
#